data_AF-A0A3L8BKS4-F1
#
_entry.id   AF-A0A3L8BKS4-F1
#
_cell.length_a   1.000
_cell.length_b   1.000
_cell.length_c   1.000
_cell.angle_alpha   90.00
_cell.angle_beta   90.00
_cell.angle_gamma   90.00
#
_symmetry.space_group_name_H-M   'P 1'
#
loop_
_entity.id
_entity.type
_entity.pdbx_description
1 polymer ?
#
loop_
_entity_poly.entity_id
_entity_poly.type
_entity_poly.pdbx_seq_one_letter_code
_entity_poly.pdbx_strand_id
1 'polypeptide(L)'
;MLNLSQPPQIPQSAPKSRILEVALQLFSEHGVAGTSLQMIADTIGVTKAAVYHQFKTKDEIVIGSTWLIFEKLLATVERGS
;
A
#
# COMPACT_ATOMS: atom_id res chain seq x y z
N MET A 1 -4.06 16.03 -10.97
CA MET A 1 -2.78 16.23 -10.24
C MET A 1 -3.02 15.86 -8.78
N LEU A 2 -2.16 15.04 -8.18
CA LEU A 2 -2.25 14.67 -6.76
C LEU A 2 -1.79 15.85 -5.89
N ASN A 3 -2.62 16.23 -4.92
CA ASN A 3 -2.29 17.24 -3.91
C ASN A 3 -1.51 16.54 -2.78
N LEU A 4 -0.22 16.88 -2.61
CA LEU A 4 0.65 16.31 -1.57
C LEU A 4 0.54 17.04 -0.22
N SER A 5 -0.21 18.14 -0.14
CA SER A 5 -0.38 18.96 1.06
C SER A 5 -1.40 18.39 2.04
N GLN A 6 -2.14 17.36 1.65
CA GLN A 6 -3.05 16.62 2.52
C GLN A 6 -2.78 15.13 2.38
N PRO A 7 -2.82 14.36 3.49
CA PRO A 7 -2.80 12.90 3.43
C PRO A 7 -3.79 12.42 2.37
N PRO A 8 -3.40 11.56 1.41
CA PRO A 8 -4.39 10.78 0.69
C PRO A 8 -5.24 10.08 1.77
N GLN A 9 -6.56 10.26 1.72
CA GLN A 9 -7.47 9.54 2.61
C GLN A 9 -7.46 8.06 2.21
N ILE A 10 -6.42 7.35 2.62
CA ILE A 10 -6.28 5.91 2.40
C ILE A 10 -7.30 5.26 3.32
N PRO A 11 -8.31 4.58 2.78
CA PRO A 11 -9.39 4.12 3.63
C PRO A 11 -8.90 3.04 4.60
N GLN A 12 -9.29 3.19 5.86
CA GLN A 12 -8.88 2.39 7.02
C GLN A 12 -9.51 0.98 7.08
N SER A 13 -9.94 0.41 5.94
CA SER A 13 -10.52 -0.94 5.98
C SER A 13 -9.41 -1.97 6.12
N ALA A 14 -9.62 -2.98 6.96
CA ALA A 14 -8.65 -4.06 7.17
C ALA A 14 -8.17 -4.72 5.85
N PRO A 15 -9.03 -4.96 4.83
CA PRO A 15 -8.58 -5.47 3.54
C PRO A 15 -7.61 -4.53 2.79
N LYS A 16 -7.84 -3.21 2.84
CA LYS A 16 -6.94 -2.23 2.21
C LYS A 16 -5.59 -2.19 2.88
N SER A 17 -5.56 -2.11 4.21
CA SER A 17 -4.31 -2.13 4.98
C SER A 17 -3.49 -3.38 4.67
N ARG A 18 -4.14 -4.56 4.59
CA ARG A 18 -3.43 -5.81 4.29
C ARG A 18 -2.79 -5.82 2.89
N ILE A 19 -3.50 -5.31 1.88
CA ILE A 19 -2.97 -5.16 0.53
C ILE A 19 -1.76 -4.22 0.52
N LEU A 20 -1.84 -3.08 1.22
CA LEU A 20 -0.75 -2.10 1.25
C LEU A 20 0.49 -2.62 1.97
N GLU A 21 0.34 -3.37 3.05
CA GLU A 21 1.47 -3.98 3.77
C GLU A 21 2.21 -5.02 2.91
N VAL A 22 1.46 -5.90 2.26
CA VAL A 22 2.06 -6.91 1.36
C VAL A 22 2.66 -6.27 0.12
N ALA A 23 2.02 -5.25 -0.45
CA ALA A 23 2.59 -4.50 -1.55
C ALA A 23 3.91 -3.83 -1.16
N LEU A 24 4.00 -3.23 0.03
CA LEU A 24 5.23 -2.62 0.53
C LEU A 24 6.38 -3.64 0.63
N GLN A 25 6.09 -4.85 1.12
CA GLN A 25 7.05 -5.94 1.17
C GLN A 25 7.50 -6.37 -0.25
N LEU A 26 6.55 -6.62 -1.16
CA LEU A 26 6.91 -7.04 -2.52
C LEU A 26 7.66 -5.94 -3.29
N PHE A 27 7.33 -4.67 -3.03
CA PHE A 27 8.06 -3.54 -3.60
C PHE A 27 9.50 -3.46 -3.08
N SER A 28 9.77 -3.80 -1.81
CA SER A 28 11.15 -3.83 -1.30
C SER A 28 11.95 -5.01 -1.86
N GLU A 29 11.30 -6.12 -2.17
CA GLU A 29 11.94 -7.33 -2.72
C GLU A 29 12.15 -7.28 -4.24
N HIS A 30 11.20 -6.71 -4.99
CA HIS A 30 11.14 -6.79 -6.45
C HIS A 30 11.12 -5.43 -7.17
N GLY A 31 11.06 -4.33 -6.41
CA GLY A 31 10.77 -3.00 -6.94
C GLY A 31 9.32 -2.84 -7.40
N VAL A 32 8.88 -1.59 -7.56
CA VAL A 32 7.52 -1.26 -8.02
C VAL A 32 7.24 -1.82 -9.41
N ALA A 33 8.20 -1.72 -10.33
CA ALA A 33 8.04 -2.21 -11.70
C ALA A 33 7.91 -3.74 -11.76
N GLY A 34 8.70 -4.48 -10.96
CA GLY A 34 8.70 -5.94 -10.90
C GLY A 34 7.51 -6.54 -10.16
N THR A 35 6.77 -5.74 -9.39
CA THR A 35 5.60 -6.20 -8.63
C THR A 35 4.31 -6.04 -9.44
N SER A 36 3.52 -7.12 -9.52
CA SER A 36 2.22 -7.13 -10.19
C SER A 36 1.05 -7.24 -9.19
N LEU A 37 -0.14 -6.79 -9.59
CA LEU A 37 -1.35 -6.98 -8.78
C LEU A 37 -1.71 -8.45 -8.55
N GLN A 38 -1.31 -9.32 -9.48
CA GLN A 38 -1.52 -10.77 -9.33
C GLN A 38 -0.62 -11.32 -8.22
N MET A 39 0.66 -10.94 -8.21
CA MET A 39 1.61 -11.34 -7.16
C MET A 39 1.14 -10.92 -5.77
N ILE A 40 0.60 -9.70 -5.65
CA ILE A 40 -0.01 -9.23 -4.39
C ILE A 40 -1.19 -10.12 -4.00
N ALA A 41 -2.10 -10.40 -4.95
CA ALA A 41 -3.29 -11.22 -4.71
C ALA A 41 -2.93 -12.65 -4.27
N ASP A 42 -1.96 -13.28 -4.96
CA ASP A 42 -1.46 -14.61 -4.65
C ASP A 42 -0.85 -14.66 -3.25
N THR A 43 -0.07 -13.64 -2.88
CA THR A 43 0.60 -13.57 -1.56
C THR A 43 -0.39 -13.46 -0.40
N ILE A 44 -1.55 -12.81 -0.59
CA ILE A 44 -2.59 -12.70 0.44
C ILE A 44 -3.70 -13.75 0.30
N GLY A 45 -3.62 -14.66 -0.69
CA GLY A 45 -4.59 -15.73 -0.90
C GLY A 45 -5.97 -15.24 -1.37
N VAL A 46 -6.03 -14.17 -2.18
CA VAL A 46 -7.28 -13.64 -2.74
C VAL A 46 -7.22 -13.57 -4.27
N THR A 47 -8.35 -13.29 -4.90
CA THR A 47 -8.40 -13.08 -6.35
C THR A 47 -7.87 -11.71 -6.73
N LYS A 48 -7.29 -11.57 -7.94
CA LYS A 48 -6.92 -10.26 -8.50
C LYS A 48 -8.11 -9.31 -8.57
N ALA A 49 -9.32 -9.82 -8.81
CA ALA A 49 -10.55 -9.03 -8.80
C ALA A 49 -10.85 -8.43 -7.41
N ALA A 50 -10.59 -9.15 -6.32
CA ALA A 50 -10.71 -8.62 -4.97
C ALA A 50 -9.71 -7.50 -4.69
N VAL A 51 -8.49 -7.57 -5.25
CA VAL A 51 -7.52 -6.46 -5.20
C VAL A 51 -8.03 -5.25 -5.98
N TYR A 52 -8.56 -5.46 -7.20
CA TYR A 52 -9.13 -4.39 -8.02
C TYR A 52 -10.33 -3.70 -7.38
N HIS A 53 -11.12 -4.42 -6.59
CA HIS A 53 -12.22 -3.83 -5.82
C HIS A 53 -11.71 -2.81 -4.80
N GLN A 54 -10.51 -2.99 -4.26
CA GLN A 54 -9.91 -2.08 -3.29
C GLN A 54 -9.11 -0.95 -3.93
N PHE A 55 -8.37 -1.25 -4.99
CA PHE A 55 -7.48 -0.33 -5.71
C PHE A 55 -7.59 -0.54 -7.21
N LYS A 56 -7.91 0.52 -7.94
CA LYS A 56 -8.14 0.45 -9.39
C LYS A 56 -6.83 0.37 -10.17
N THR A 57 -5.74 0.90 -9.62
CA THR A 57 -4.43 0.97 -10.28
C THR A 57 -3.30 0.57 -9.33
N LYS A 58 -2.14 0.18 -9.89
CA LYS A 58 -0.92 -0.05 -9.11
C LYS A 58 -0.43 1.24 -8.45
N ASP A 59 -0.63 2.39 -9.09
CA ASP A 59 -0.20 3.70 -8.57
C ASP A 59 -0.95 4.06 -7.29
N GLU A 60 -2.25 3.74 -7.18
CA GLU A 60 -3.00 3.92 -5.94
C GLU A 60 -2.40 3.08 -4.79
N ILE A 61 -1.90 1.88 -5.09
CA ILE A 61 -1.21 1.02 -4.11
C ILE A 61 0.16 1.59 -3.75
N VAL A 62 0.92 2.12 -4.71
CA VAL A 62 2.23 2.75 -4.46
C VAL A 62 2.08 3.96 -3.54
N ILE A 63 1.14 4.86 -3.85
CA ILE A 63 0.85 6.04 -3.01
C ILE A 63 0.36 5.58 -1.64
N GLY A 64 -0.54 4.59 -1.62
CA GLY A 64 -1.09 4.00 -0.40
C GLY A 64 -0.03 3.44 0.54
N SER A 65 0.86 2.62 0.00
CA SER A 65 1.95 1.96 0.75
C SER A 65 3.03 2.95 1.18
N THR A 66 3.34 3.95 0.35
CA THR A 66 4.27 5.04 0.68
C THR A 66 3.76 5.84 1.89
N TRP A 67 2.47 6.17 1.89
CA TRP A 67 1.88 6.86 3.03
C TRP A 67 1.87 6.00 4.28
N LEU A 68 1.51 4.72 4.15
CA LEU A 68 1.49 3.78 5.27
C LEU A 68 2.85 3.70 5.98
N ILE A 69 3.95 3.62 5.23
CA ILE A 69 5.29 3.59 5.83
C ILE A 69 5.68 4.94 6.42
N PHE A 70 5.30 6.04 5.79
CA PHE A 70 5.56 7.39 6.32
C PHE A 70 4.91 7.60 7.70
N GLU A 71 3.63 7.24 7.85
CA GLU A 71 2.93 7.29 9.15
C GLU A 71 3.59 6.39 10.20
N LYS A 72 3.98 5.16 9.82
CA LYS A 72 4.69 4.24 10.73
C LYS A 72 6.05 4.81 11.17
N LEU A 73 6.75 5.52 10.28
CA LEU A 73 8.01 6.20 10.59
C LEU A 73 7.79 7.39 11.54
N LEU A 74 6.81 8.26 11.27
CA LEU A 74 6.48 9.39 12.14
C LEU A 74 6.14 8.94 13.56
N ALA A 75 5.24 7.96 13.69
CA ALA A 75 4.88 7.39 14.98
C ALA A 75 6.07 6.74 15.72
N THR A 76 7.12 6.33 15.00
CA THR A 76 8.34 5.79 15.62
C THR A 76 9.24 6.91 16.15
N VAL A 77 9.30 8.06 15.47
CA VAL A 77 10.05 9.23 15.92
C VAL A 77 9.42 9.85 17.16
N GLU A 78 8.09 9.98 17.18
CA GLU A 78 7.35 10.56 18.32
C GLU A 78 7.47 9.71 19.59
N ARG A 79 7.54 8.37 19.46
CA ARG A 79 7.72 7.46 20.61
C ARG A 79 9.16 7.40 21.12
N GLY A 80 10.13 7.81 20.30
CA GLY A 80 11.54 7.87 20.67
C GLY A 80 11.98 9.23 21.25
N SER A 81 11.05 10.19 21.32
CA SER A 81 11.21 11.50 21.98
C SER A 81 10.53 11.49 23.35
#